data_AF-A0A955DE51-F1
#
_entry.id   AF-A0A955DE51-F1
#
_cell.length_a   1.000
_cell.length_b   1.000
_cell.length_c   1.000
_cell.angle_alpha   90.00
_cell.angle_beta   90.00
_cell.angle_gamma   90.00
#
_symmetry.space_group_name_H-M   'P 1'
#
loop_
_entity.id
_entity.type
_entity.pdbx_description
1 polymer ?
#
loop_
_entity_poly.entity_id
_entity_poly.type
_entity_poly.pdbx_seq_one_letter_code
_entity_poly.pdbx_strand_id
1 'polypeptide(L)'
;MPRAARFRIAAIEDLLAQLRYAPDDTRLKQMNAAERLLAEVDPDRSYPEDFVTFRITGYRPDSGATPATFVGGALVSDLVIFIQALSDELAIAVSDLGRSPLSLAEVAARLRVSGKTVQRYRRLGLVCHYVTGEGGPRRLVCFEDALEAFATRHAERVTRAAGFSRV
;
A
#
# COMPACT_ATOMS: atom_id res chain seq x y z
N MET A 1 4.55 -12.00 -16.44
CA MET A 1 4.73 -10.88 -15.49
C MET A 1 3.47 -10.03 -15.52
N PRO A 2 2.80 -9.78 -14.37
CA PRO A 2 1.67 -8.85 -14.37
C PRO A 2 2.16 -7.47 -14.83
N ARG A 3 1.33 -6.79 -15.61
CA ARG A 3 1.60 -5.48 -16.23
C ARG A 3 2.20 -4.54 -15.17
N ALA A 4 3.39 -3.98 -15.43
CA ALA A 4 4.07 -3.07 -14.51
C ALA A 4 3.07 -2.04 -13.99
N ALA A 5 2.89 -2.01 -12.68
CA ALA A 5 1.99 -1.06 -12.06
C ALA A 5 2.48 0.35 -12.38
N ARG A 6 1.59 1.19 -12.93
CA ARG A 6 1.98 2.50 -13.44
C ARG A 6 1.83 3.55 -12.35
N PHE A 7 2.96 4.12 -11.94
CA PHE A 7 2.98 5.30 -11.06
C PHE A 7 2.34 6.49 -11.76
N ARG A 8 1.68 7.34 -10.97
CA ARG A 8 1.12 8.62 -11.41
C ARG A 8 2.00 9.80 -11.04
N ILE A 9 2.83 9.63 -10.00
CA ILE A 9 3.73 10.62 -9.44
C ILE A 9 5.15 10.11 -9.69
N ALA A 10 5.89 10.80 -10.57
CA ALA A 10 7.27 10.44 -10.92
C ALA A 10 8.19 10.38 -9.68
N ALA A 11 8.03 11.30 -8.73
CA ALA A 11 8.84 11.31 -7.52
C ALA A 11 8.71 10.03 -6.67
N ILE A 12 7.54 9.37 -6.65
CA ILE A 12 7.36 8.09 -5.94
C ILE A 12 8.00 6.94 -6.70
N GLU A 13 7.94 6.98 -8.03
CA GLU A 13 8.64 6.02 -8.89
C GLU A 13 10.17 6.14 -8.73
N ASP A 14 10.68 7.36 -8.71
CA ASP A 14 12.10 7.66 -8.51
C ASP A 14 12.56 7.19 -7.12
N LEU A 15 11.74 7.40 -6.09
CA LEU A 15 12.02 6.91 -4.74
C LEU A 15 12.16 5.38 -4.71
N LEU A 16 11.27 4.66 -5.39
CA LEU A 16 11.36 3.20 -5.50
C LEU A 16 12.62 2.78 -6.26
N ALA A 17 12.96 3.48 -7.35
CA ALA A 17 14.15 3.18 -8.13
C ALA A 17 15.44 3.36 -7.32
N GLN A 18 15.52 4.40 -6.48
CA GLN A 18 16.66 4.64 -5.57
C GLN A 18 16.82 3.52 -4.53
N LEU A 19 15.70 2.97 -4.03
CA LEU A 19 15.69 1.90 -3.04
C LEU A 19 16.24 0.56 -3.56
N ARG A 20 16.33 0.37 -4.87
CA ARG A 20 16.92 -0.85 -5.48
C ARG A 20 18.34 -1.14 -4.97
N TYR A 21 19.09 -0.09 -4.65
CA TYR A 21 20.47 -0.21 -4.19
C TYR A 21 20.60 -0.10 -2.65
N ALA A 22 19.49 0.09 -1.94
CA ALA A 22 19.50 0.21 -0.49
C ALA A 22 19.54 -1.17 0.20
N PRO A 23 20.11 -1.29 1.41
CA PRO A 23 20.02 -2.51 2.21
C PRO A 23 18.56 -2.91 2.51
N ASP A 24 18.31 -4.22 2.69
CA ASP A 24 16.97 -4.76 2.96
C ASP A 24 16.31 -4.09 4.18
N ASP A 25 17.08 -3.84 5.25
CA ASP A 25 16.60 -3.12 6.44
C ASP A 25 16.06 -1.72 6.13
N THR A 26 16.69 -1.01 5.17
CA THR A 26 16.25 0.33 4.76
C THR A 26 14.98 0.23 3.92
N ARG A 27 14.94 -0.71 2.98
CA ARG A 27 13.75 -1.01 2.19
C ARG A 27 12.56 -1.38 3.07
N LEU A 28 12.75 -2.23 4.08
CA LEU A 28 11.73 -2.62 5.04
C LEU A 28 11.24 -1.43 5.88
N LYS A 29 12.15 -0.59 6.38
CA LYS A 29 11.79 0.64 7.11
C LYS A 29 10.94 1.58 6.27
N GLN A 30 11.34 1.84 5.03
CA GLN A 30 10.60 2.74 4.13
C GLN A 30 9.26 2.13 3.68
N MET A 31 9.18 0.81 3.48
CA MET A 31 7.91 0.12 3.21
C MET A 31 6.92 0.31 4.37
N ASN A 32 7.37 0.09 5.61
CA ASN A 32 6.54 0.27 6.80
C ASN A 32 6.15 1.74 7.00
N ALA A 33 7.04 2.69 6.70
CA ALA A 33 6.75 4.11 6.75
C ALA A 33 5.70 4.53 5.70
N ALA A 34 5.80 3.99 4.48
CA ALA A 34 4.82 4.19 3.42
C ALA A 34 3.44 3.62 3.80
N GLU A 35 3.39 2.45 4.46
CA GLU A 35 2.13 1.85 4.93
C GLU A 35 1.45 2.72 6.00
N ARG A 36 2.22 3.29 6.94
CA ARG A 36 1.70 4.26 7.92
C ARG A 36 1.19 5.52 7.25
N LEU A 37 1.94 6.07 6.30
CA LEU A 37 1.52 7.24 5.54
C LEU A 37 0.21 6.98 4.78
N LEU A 38 0.08 5.81 4.15
CA LEU A 38 -1.13 5.41 3.43
C LEU A 38 -2.39 5.44 4.32
N ALA A 39 -2.28 5.02 5.58
CA ALA A 39 -3.40 5.06 6.52
C ALA A 39 -3.85 6.50 6.85
N GLU A 40 -2.93 7.46 6.82
CA GLU A 40 -3.17 8.86 7.18
C GLU A 40 -3.59 9.74 5.99
N VAL A 41 -3.18 9.39 4.76
CA VAL A 41 -3.42 10.20 3.56
C VAL A 41 -4.91 10.27 3.22
N ASP A 42 -5.39 11.50 3.02
CA ASP A 42 -6.73 11.83 2.57
C ASP A 42 -6.77 11.98 1.04
N PRO A 43 -7.54 11.14 0.31
CA PRO A 43 -7.55 11.17 -1.14
C PRO A 43 -8.07 12.49 -1.72
N ASP A 44 -8.86 13.25 -0.96
CA ASP A 44 -9.44 14.53 -1.37
C ASP A 44 -8.54 15.72 -1.02
N ARG A 45 -7.40 15.49 -0.37
CA ARG A 45 -6.41 16.51 -0.03
C ARG A 45 -5.18 16.43 -0.91
N SER A 46 -4.39 17.50 -0.85
CA SER A 46 -3.13 17.63 -1.54
C SER A 46 -1.98 17.66 -0.53
N TYR A 47 -0.88 17.00 -0.87
CA TYR A 47 0.27 16.81 0.01
C TYR A 47 1.55 17.35 -0.64
N PRO A 48 2.33 18.19 0.05
CA PRO A 48 3.64 18.61 -0.44
C PRO A 48 4.58 17.40 -0.64
N GLU A 49 5.39 17.44 -1.68
CA GLU A 49 6.38 16.40 -2.00
C GLU A 49 7.38 16.18 -0.88
N ASP A 50 7.90 17.26 -0.30
CA ASP A 50 8.87 17.22 0.80
C ASP A 50 8.29 16.56 2.05
N PHE A 51 7.00 16.80 2.34
CA PHE A 51 6.28 16.10 3.39
C PHE A 51 6.22 14.59 3.12
N VAL A 52 5.83 14.17 1.92
CA VAL A 52 5.72 12.75 1.56
C VAL A 52 7.08 12.07 1.61
N THR A 53 8.11 12.69 1.02
CA THR A 53 9.49 12.19 1.03
C THR A 53 10.00 12.06 2.46
N PHE A 54 9.80 13.06 3.31
CA PHE A 54 10.18 12.98 4.72
C PHE A 54 9.45 11.87 5.46
N ARG A 55 8.15 11.68 5.20
CA ARG A 55 7.35 10.65 5.85
C ARG A 55 7.78 9.23 5.48
N ILE A 56 8.29 9.02 4.26
CA ILE A 56 8.74 7.70 3.80
C ILE A 56 10.22 7.45 4.18
N THR A 57 11.08 8.44 3.97
CA THR A 57 12.55 8.29 4.08
C THR A 57 13.13 8.74 5.42
N GLY A 58 12.42 9.60 6.16
CA GLY A 58 12.95 10.33 7.31
C GLY A 58 13.89 11.49 6.95
N TYR A 59 14.18 11.70 5.67
CA TYR A 59 15.04 12.78 5.18
C TYR A 59 14.20 13.91 4.60
N ARG A 60 14.48 15.15 4.99
CA ARG A 60 13.88 16.33 4.39
C ARG A 60 14.86 16.87 3.35
N PRO A 61 14.56 16.78 2.04
CA PRO A 61 15.42 17.37 1.03
C PRO A 61 15.43 18.88 1.20
N ASP A 62 16.61 19.46 1.39
CA ASP A 62 16.81 20.91 1.52
C ASP A 62 16.71 21.55 0.13
N SER A 63 15.49 21.60 -0.39
CA SER A 63 15.19 22.15 -1.71
C SER A 63 14.70 23.57 -1.49
N GLY A 64 15.55 24.57 -1.75
CA GLY A 64 15.19 25.99 -1.69
C GLY A 64 14.13 26.44 -2.73
N ALA A 65 13.35 25.50 -3.26
CA ALA A 65 12.28 25.68 -4.23
C ALA A 65 10.93 25.32 -3.61
N THR A 66 9.84 25.88 -4.13
CA THR A 66 8.48 25.49 -3.75
C THR A 66 8.27 24.01 -4.08
N PRO A 67 8.02 23.13 -3.09
CA PRO A 67 7.87 21.71 -3.35
C PRO A 67 6.65 21.45 -4.24
N ALA A 68 6.77 20.47 -5.16
CA ALA A 68 5.62 20.03 -5.92
C ALA A 68 4.54 19.50 -4.97
N THR A 69 3.30 19.51 -5.42
CA THR A 69 2.17 19.04 -4.61
C THR A 69 1.51 17.84 -5.26
N PHE A 70 1.32 16.78 -4.48
CA PHE A 70 0.71 15.53 -4.92
C PHE A 70 -0.77 15.50 -4.56
N VAL A 71 -1.59 15.08 -5.51
CA VAL A 71 -3.01 14.80 -5.26
C VAL A 71 -3.13 13.52 -4.43
N GLY A 72 -3.83 13.57 -3.31
CA GLY A 72 -3.96 12.47 -2.35
C GLY A 72 -4.45 11.17 -2.99
N GLY A 73 -5.45 11.23 -3.88
CA GLY A 73 -5.93 10.06 -4.60
C GLY A 73 -4.88 9.41 -5.51
N ALA A 74 -3.97 10.20 -6.09
CA ALA A 74 -2.83 9.66 -6.84
C ALA A 74 -1.77 9.08 -5.89
N LEU A 75 -1.51 9.76 -4.78
CA LEU A 75 -0.58 9.31 -3.75
C LEU A 75 -1.01 7.98 -3.14
N VAL A 76 -2.28 7.80 -2.77
CA VAL A 76 -2.83 6.52 -2.27
C VAL A 76 -2.58 5.38 -3.26
N SER A 77 -2.88 5.62 -4.55
CA SER A 77 -2.68 4.63 -5.61
C SER A 77 -1.20 4.23 -5.72
N ASP A 78 -0.30 5.21 -5.71
CA ASP A 78 1.13 5.00 -5.89
C ASP A 78 1.78 4.38 -4.65
N LEU A 79 1.35 4.73 -3.43
CA LEU A 79 1.82 4.11 -2.19
C LEU A 79 1.47 2.62 -2.14
N VAL A 80 0.27 2.21 -2.58
CA VAL A 80 -0.08 0.78 -2.66
C VAL A 80 0.86 0.04 -3.63
N ILE A 81 1.22 0.65 -4.75
CA ILE A 81 2.15 0.08 -5.72
C ILE A 81 3.56 -0.02 -5.11
N PHE A 82 4.02 1.06 -4.48
CA PHE A 82 5.31 1.16 -3.82
C PHE A 82 5.50 0.07 -2.76
N ILE A 83 4.51 -0.09 -1.86
CA ILE A 83 4.54 -1.10 -0.81
C ILE A 83 4.53 -2.51 -1.39
N GLN A 84 3.70 -2.76 -2.41
CA GLN A 84 3.64 -4.07 -3.07
C GLN A 84 4.96 -4.43 -3.75
N ALA A 85 5.58 -3.51 -4.47
CA ALA A 85 6.86 -3.72 -5.13
C ALA A 85 7.96 -4.06 -4.10
N LEU A 86 8.08 -3.27 -3.02
CA LEU A 86 9.06 -3.53 -1.97
C LEU A 86 8.83 -4.86 -1.27
N SER A 87 7.58 -5.22 -0.97
CA SER A 87 7.27 -6.51 -0.34
C SER A 87 7.63 -7.71 -1.23
N ASP A 88 7.49 -7.57 -2.56
CA ASP A 88 7.87 -8.63 -3.50
C ASP A 88 9.40 -8.80 -3.59
N GLU A 89 10.13 -7.69 -3.56
CA GLU A 89 11.59 -7.70 -3.59
C GLU A 89 12.21 -8.22 -2.29
N LEU A 90 11.62 -7.89 -1.14
CA LEU A 90 12.13 -8.27 0.19
C LEU A 90 11.87 -9.73 0.57
N ALA A 91 10.98 -10.43 -0.15
CA ALA A 91 10.64 -11.83 0.12
C ALA A 91 10.29 -12.14 1.60
N ILE A 92 9.59 -11.22 2.25
CA ILE A 92 9.35 -11.20 3.71
C ILE A 92 8.64 -12.48 4.17
N ALA A 93 9.21 -13.16 5.17
CA ALA A 93 8.54 -14.30 5.77
C ALA A 93 7.35 -13.83 6.60
N VAL A 94 6.21 -14.50 6.42
CA VAL A 94 4.98 -14.12 7.13
C VAL A 94 5.12 -14.22 8.67
N SER A 95 6.00 -15.11 9.14
CA SER A 95 6.37 -15.28 10.55
C SER A 95 7.00 -14.03 11.15
N ASP A 96 7.79 -13.29 10.37
CA ASP A 96 8.64 -12.20 10.87
C ASP A 96 7.83 -10.93 11.17
N LEU A 97 6.63 -10.83 10.59
CA LEU A 97 5.78 -9.65 10.72
C LEU A 97 4.92 -9.68 11.98
N GLY A 98 4.66 -10.85 12.58
CA GLY A 98 3.77 -10.99 13.74
C GLY A 98 2.34 -10.48 13.50
N ARG A 99 1.93 -10.34 12.22
CA ARG A 99 0.62 -9.83 11.80
C ARG A 99 -0.21 -10.98 11.24
N SER A 100 -1.52 -10.96 11.46
CA SER A 100 -2.43 -11.98 10.93
C SER A 100 -2.64 -11.78 9.42
N PRO A 101 -2.17 -12.71 8.55
CA PRO A 101 -2.29 -12.59 7.11
C PRO A 101 -3.64 -13.13 6.63
N LEU A 102 -4.36 -12.38 5.80
CA LEU A 102 -5.56 -12.80 5.10
C LEU A 102 -5.27 -12.97 3.60
N SER A 103 -5.70 -14.06 3.01
CA SER A 103 -5.79 -14.22 1.57
C SER A 103 -6.84 -13.26 0.98
N LEU A 104 -6.75 -13.00 -0.32
CA LEU A 104 -7.76 -12.17 -1.00
C LEU A 104 -9.18 -12.76 -0.91
N ALA A 105 -9.31 -14.09 -0.80
CA ALA A 105 -10.58 -14.76 -0.62
C ALA A 105 -11.16 -14.52 0.79
N GLU A 106 -10.31 -14.56 1.82
CA GLU A 106 -10.70 -14.24 3.19
C GLU A 106 -11.07 -12.76 3.34
N VAL A 107 -10.32 -11.85 2.70
CA VAL A 107 -10.69 -10.43 2.63
C VAL A 107 -12.06 -10.24 1.99
N ALA A 108 -12.31 -10.91 0.86
CA ALA A 108 -13.61 -10.86 0.18
C ALA A 108 -14.75 -11.34 1.09
N ALA A 109 -14.54 -12.47 1.77
CA ALA A 109 -15.51 -13.04 2.70
C ALA A 109 -15.78 -12.13 3.90
N ARG A 110 -14.72 -11.56 4.51
CA ARG A 110 -14.79 -10.70 5.70
C ARG A 110 -15.49 -9.37 5.39
N LEU A 111 -15.26 -8.82 4.21
CA LEU A 111 -15.96 -7.63 3.73
C LEU A 111 -17.33 -7.93 3.11
N ARG A 112 -17.69 -9.22 2.91
CA ARG A 112 -18.90 -9.68 2.19
C ARG A 112 -19.01 -9.08 0.79
N VAL A 113 -17.91 -9.07 0.05
CA VAL A 113 -17.85 -8.54 -1.32
C VAL A 113 -17.23 -9.54 -2.29
N SER A 114 -17.44 -9.34 -3.60
CA SER A 114 -16.79 -10.15 -4.63
C SER A 114 -15.28 -9.90 -4.72
N GLY A 115 -14.53 -10.85 -5.28
CA GLY A 115 -13.11 -10.66 -5.60
C GLY A 115 -12.83 -9.48 -6.54
N LYS A 116 -13.77 -9.13 -7.45
CA LYS A 116 -13.67 -7.93 -8.30
C LYS A 116 -13.73 -6.64 -7.46
N THR A 117 -14.53 -6.64 -6.40
CA THR A 117 -14.61 -5.51 -5.47
C THR A 117 -13.32 -5.37 -4.68
N VAL A 118 -12.73 -6.48 -4.21
CA VAL A 118 -11.41 -6.46 -3.55
C VAL A 118 -10.33 -5.89 -4.48
N GLN A 119 -10.30 -6.30 -5.75
CA GLN A 119 -9.37 -5.72 -6.72
C GLN A 119 -9.58 -4.21 -6.91
N ARG A 120 -10.83 -3.73 -6.87
CA ARG A 120 -11.14 -2.30 -6.91
C ARG A 120 -10.68 -1.58 -5.64
N TYR A 121 -10.85 -2.19 -4.48
CA TYR A 121 -10.41 -1.65 -3.19
C TYR A 121 -8.90 -1.52 -3.10
N ARG A 122 -8.14 -2.43 -3.72
CA ARG A 122 -6.67 -2.30 -3.82
C ARG A 122 -6.24 -1.00 -4.49
N ARG A 123 -6.95 -0.56 -5.53
CA ARG A 123 -6.70 0.73 -6.20
C ARG A 123 -7.14 1.95 -5.37
N LEU A 124 -7.86 1.72 -4.28
CA LEU A 124 -8.41 2.75 -3.38
C LEU A 124 -7.67 2.83 -2.05
N GLY A 125 -6.58 2.07 -1.87
CA GLY A 125 -5.79 2.10 -0.64
C GLY A 125 -5.81 0.80 0.17
N LEU A 126 -6.52 -0.25 -0.27
CA LEU A 126 -6.41 -1.56 0.39
C LEU A 126 -5.03 -2.17 0.06
N VAL A 127 -4.11 -2.04 1.01
CA VAL A 127 -2.74 -2.52 0.84
C VAL A 127 -2.67 -4.04 1.01
N CYS A 128 -1.81 -4.63 0.19
CA CYS A 128 -1.47 -6.04 0.25
C CYS A 128 0.04 -6.18 0.13
N HIS A 129 0.61 -7.22 0.72
CA HIS A 129 2.03 -7.51 0.69
C HIS A 129 2.25 -8.89 0.06
N TYR A 130 3.31 -9.00 -0.72
CA TYR A 130 3.85 -10.31 -1.05
C TYR A 130 4.62 -10.83 0.16
N VAL A 131 4.27 -12.04 0.58
CA VAL A 131 4.95 -12.74 1.66
C VAL A 131 5.37 -14.12 1.20
N THR A 132 6.45 -14.61 1.76
CA THR A 132 6.87 -16.01 1.64
C THR A 132 6.31 -16.79 2.84
N GLY A 133 5.81 -17.99 2.57
CA GLY A 133 5.54 -18.98 3.62
C GLY A 133 6.77 -19.84 3.86
N GLU A 134 6.75 -20.68 4.90
CA GLU A 134 7.80 -21.67 5.15
C GLU A 134 7.97 -22.59 3.92
N GLY A 135 9.01 -22.33 3.11
CA GLY A 135 9.34 -23.11 1.91
C GLY A 135 8.33 -23.01 0.75
N GLY A 136 7.31 -22.15 0.84
CA GLY A 136 6.23 -22.04 -0.16
C GLY A 136 6.43 -20.94 -1.21
N PRO A 137 5.62 -20.94 -2.28
CA PRO A 137 5.63 -19.85 -3.26
C PRO A 137 5.19 -18.53 -2.61
N ARG A 138 5.65 -17.41 -3.18
CA ARG A 138 5.19 -16.07 -2.77
C ARG A 138 3.69 -15.97 -2.94
N ARG A 139 3.01 -15.44 -1.93
CA ARG A 139 1.57 -15.21 -1.94
C ARG A 139 1.25 -13.76 -1.58
N LEU A 140 0.22 -13.22 -2.21
CA LEU A 140 -0.27 -11.89 -1.91
C LEU A 140 -1.29 -11.97 -0.75
N VAL A 141 -1.01 -11.26 0.33
CA VAL A 141 -1.85 -11.22 1.54
C VAL A 141 -2.21 -9.79 1.91
N CYS A 142 -3.33 -9.61 2.60
CA CYS A 142 -3.70 -8.38 3.29
C CYS A 142 -3.65 -8.66 4.79
N PHE A 143 -3.03 -7.82 5.58
CA PHE A 143 -3.02 -8.01 7.03
C PHE A 143 -4.33 -7.52 7.67
N GLU A 144 -4.76 -8.15 8.76
CA GLU A 144 -6.01 -7.81 9.45
C GLU A 144 -6.09 -6.34 9.86
N ASP A 145 -5.02 -5.80 10.44
CA ASP A 145 -4.91 -4.39 10.84
C ASP A 145 -5.06 -3.43 9.63
N ALA A 146 -4.44 -3.75 8.50
CA ALA A 146 -4.57 -2.98 7.26
C ALA A 146 -6.00 -3.05 6.70
N LEU A 147 -6.64 -4.21 6.78
CA LEU A 147 -8.04 -4.40 6.39
C LEU A 147 -8.98 -3.54 7.25
N GLU A 148 -8.78 -3.54 8.57
CA GLU A 148 -9.57 -2.76 9.52
C GLU A 148 -9.41 -1.25 9.31
N ALA A 149 -8.18 -0.78 9.09
CA ALA A 149 -7.90 0.61 8.76
C ALA A 149 -8.63 1.03 7.47
N PHE A 150 -8.54 0.20 6.42
CA PHE A 150 -9.25 0.45 5.16
C PHE A 150 -10.77 0.45 5.35
N ALA A 151 -11.32 -0.52 6.07
CA ALA A 151 -12.74 -0.65 6.31
C ALA A 151 -13.30 0.55 7.10
N THR A 152 -12.56 1.02 8.10
CA THR A 152 -12.91 2.21 8.88
C THR A 152 -12.93 3.46 8.00
N ARG A 153 -11.88 3.65 7.19
CA ARG A 153 -11.75 4.79 6.28
C ARG A 153 -12.81 4.82 5.18
N HIS A 154 -13.26 3.64 4.73
CA HIS A 154 -14.24 3.49 3.66
C HIS A 154 -15.57 2.89 4.14
N ALA A 155 -15.95 3.12 5.39
CA ALA A 155 -17.08 2.47 6.05
C ALA A 155 -18.38 2.53 5.23
N GLU A 156 -18.73 3.70 4.70
CA GLU A 156 -19.94 3.86 3.85
C GLU A 156 -19.88 3.01 2.58
N ARG A 157 -18.71 2.96 1.93
CA ARG A 157 -18.49 2.23 0.68
C ARG A 157 -18.47 0.73 0.89
N VAL A 158 -17.85 0.26 1.99
CA VAL A 158 -17.82 -1.15 2.38
C VAL A 158 -19.22 -1.63 2.76
N THR A 159 -19.93 -0.88 3.60
CA THR A 159 -21.30 -1.22 4.02
C THR A 159 -22.25 -1.32 2.82
N ARG A 160 -22.16 -0.35 1.90
CA ARG A 160 -22.95 -0.37 0.67
C ARG A 160 -22.64 -1.60 -0.18
N ALA A 161 -21.36 -1.88 -0.44
CA ALA A 161 -20.96 -3.02 -1.27
C ALA A 161 -21.35 -4.38 -0.67
N ALA A 162 -21.29 -4.51 0.66
CA ALA A 162 -21.74 -5.71 1.37
C ALA A 162 -23.24 -5.97 1.16
N GLY A 163 -24.06 -4.92 1.10
CA GLY A 163 -25.50 -5.02 0.81
C GLY A 163 -25.83 -5.39 -0.63
N PHE A 164 -24.95 -5.06 -1.58
CA PHE A 164 -25.10 -5.41 -3.01
C PHE A 164 -24.66 -6.85 -3.34
N SER A 165 -23.93 -7.51 -2.44
CA SER A 165 -23.53 -8.92 -2.62
C SER A 165 -24.71 -9.86 -2.35
N ARG A 166 -25.78 -9.72 -3.13
CA ARG A 166 -26.87 -10.68 -3.24
C ARG A 166 -26.79 -11.30 -4.64
N VAL A 167 -26.60 -12.63 -4.63
CA VAL A 167 -26.68 -13.59 -5.75
C VAL A 167 -25.40 -13.73 -6.58
#